data_AF-A0A260ZLG1-F1
#
_entry.id   AF-A0A260ZLG1-F1
#
_cell.length_a   1.000
_cell.length_b   1.000
_cell.length_c   1.000
_cell.angle_alpha   90.00
_cell.angle_beta   90.00
_cell.angle_gamma   90.00
#
_symmetry.space_group_name_H-M   'P 1'
#
loop_
_entity.id
_entity.type
_entity.pdbx_description
1 polymer ?
#
loop_
_entity_poly.entity_id
_entity_poly.type
_entity_poly.pdbx_seq_one_letter_code
_entity_poly.pdbx_strand_id
1 'polypeptide(L)'
;MKISLVNSILDVTLDIFDELKTILNLFSKMRTELFDAEDFVKETSSRNQRDVSQKSKNSILKLENSEKLSDHLGNGMRILSEMIETLEKKNDILKSANYGQKVDNIISKSPIQHVKSFWNSDNRNAKIKKLVEDLESLESSASEYRKGDLMTIRKIFDKAVEVDGLPDVYPYIYDILLKKKNTEYDDVLENSKKLMDLDLDFSNHKGELSAASLSLEKIKEYFDDIFELNPIKEDPAPVTQESTSIFLVIILCLAIFLTLIFCAVVAYGFTPSGKRTYKKLYLYYFGKPVDYEKRWRYSLFLDRTDGKNVLIDAVREINSINLNNAVKKGAYINVCNKFGNTSLHVATRRGYPELVEILIKNGADRAFLNAQNKTPEQMIPENYSKTEEEKTERYMKIELIYEKYRKRKFKQRVPEQFPVSSFHIYIEERTDDTITNEFTTKFQAITSDEVMPTTTHCIVKTSTSEILETDDINILSWIFNGIIIVKDTWMTECLKNKKLIGKDCDYLVEKIRYKEVVYDTVIQWSNAMAKGTIPYLYGVHVVFVMKECPNGEF
;
A
#
# COMPACT_ATOMS: atom_id res chain seq x y z
N MET A 1 53.05 -69.23 -11.71
CA MET A 1 52.40 -68.02 -12.25
C MET A 1 52.21 -67.07 -11.08
N LYS A 2 53.35 -66.52 -10.66
CA LYS A 2 53.73 -66.20 -9.28
C LYS A 2 53.70 -64.68 -9.12
N ILE A 3 53.14 -64.18 -8.02
CA ILE A 3 53.50 -62.96 -7.24
C ILE A 3 53.65 -61.61 -8.01
N SER A 4 54.25 -61.57 -9.20
CA SER A 4 54.45 -60.36 -10.00
C SER A 4 53.15 -59.75 -10.55
N LEU A 5 52.12 -60.56 -10.85
CA LEU A 5 50.83 -60.03 -11.31
C LEU A 5 50.02 -59.38 -10.17
N VAL A 6 50.17 -59.90 -8.94
CA VAL A 6 49.53 -59.32 -7.75
C VAL A 6 50.23 -58.04 -7.34
N ASN A 7 51.57 -58.00 -7.42
CA ASN A 7 52.33 -56.77 -7.17
C ASN A 7 52.05 -55.69 -8.22
N SER A 8 51.90 -56.03 -9.52
CA SER A 8 51.57 -55.00 -10.51
C SER A 8 50.16 -54.44 -10.36
N ILE A 9 49.19 -55.25 -9.90
CA ILE A 9 47.83 -54.76 -9.61
C ILE A 9 47.82 -53.94 -8.32
N LEU A 10 48.62 -54.32 -7.31
CA LEU A 10 48.80 -53.52 -6.08
C LEU A 10 49.49 -52.18 -6.38
N ASP A 11 50.53 -52.17 -7.22
CA ASP A 11 51.24 -50.95 -7.61
C ASP A 11 50.33 -50.01 -8.42
N VAL A 12 49.54 -50.55 -9.37
CA VAL A 12 48.57 -49.74 -10.14
C VAL A 12 47.45 -49.19 -9.26
N THR A 13 47.01 -49.94 -8.24
CA THR A 13 45.97 -49.46 -7.31
C THR A 13 46.52 -48.46 -6.27
N LEU A 14 47.81 -48.57 -5.91
CA LEU A 14 48.53 -47.57 -5.12
C LEU A 14 48.75 -46.27 -5.91
N ASP A 15 49.14 -46.35 -7.18
CA ASP A 15 49.31 -45.17 -8.06
C ASP A 15 47.99 -44.42 -8.25
N ILE A 16 46.88 -45.13 -8.52
CA ILE A 16 45.55 -44.51 -8.66
C ILE A 16 45.12 -43.86 -7.34
N PHE A 17 45.44 -44.48 -6.20
CA PHE A 17 45.11 -43.92 -4.88
C PHE A 17 45.94 -42.66 -4.58
N ASP A 18 47.21 -42.63 -4.94
CA ASP A 18 48.07 -41.46 -4.77
C ASP A 18 47.70 -40.34 -5.75
N GLU A 19 47.27 -40.63 -6.99
CA GLU A 19 46.68 -39.65 -7.90
C GLU A 19 45.38 -39.06 -7.33
N LEU A 20 44.45 -39.91 -6.84
CA LEU A 20 43.20 -39.47 -6.21
C LEU A 20 43.46 -38.59 -4.99
N LYS A 21 44.42 -38.98 -4.15
CA LYS A 21 44.84 -38.20 -2.98
C LYS A 21 45.44 -36.86 -3.39
N THR A 22 46.20 -36.82 -4.47
CA THR A 22 46.76 -35.59 -5.04
C THR A 22 45.65 -34.67 -5.55
N ILE A 23 44.67 -35.21 -6.27
CA ILE A 23 43.50 -34.46 -6.76
C ILE A 23 42.66 -33.92 -5.59
N LEU A 24 42.39 -34.75 -4.57
CA LEU A 24 41.63 -34.35 -3.39
C LEU A 24 42.37 -33.27 -2.57
N ASN A 25 43.69 -33.37 -2.45
CA ASN A 25 44.51 -32.31 -1.86
C ASN A 25 44.45 -31.01 -2.67
N LEU A 26 44.44 -31.10 -4.00
CA LEU A 26 44.29 -29.95 -4.89
C LEU A 26 42.92 -29.27 -4.68
N PHE A 27 41.84 -30.04 -4.62
CA PHE A 27 40.50 -29.54 -4.33
C PHE A 27 40.40 -28.92 -2.94
N SER A 28 41.01 -29.54 -1.92
CA SER A 28 41.06 -28.98 -0.57
C SER A 28 41.82 -27.66 -0.54
N LYS A 29 42.92 -27.56 -1.27
CA LYS A 29 43.71 -26.33 -1.39
C LYS A 29 42.92 -25.24 -2.11
N MET A 30 42.32 -25.54 -3.26
CA MET A 30 41.44 -24.62 -3.98
C MET A 30 40.29 -24.12 -3.09
N ARG A 31 39.65 -25.01 -2.33
CA ARG A 31 38.58 -24.64 -1.40
C ARG A 31 39.09 -23.69 -0.32
N THR A 32 40.27 -23.94 0.22
CA THR A 32 40.88 -23.10 1.26
C THR A 32 41.21 -21.72 0.71
N GLU A 33 41.86 -21.65 -0.46
CA GLU A 33 42.17 -20.39 -1.14
C GLU A 33 40.90 -19.61 -1.52
N LEU A 34 39.80 -20.30 -1.86
CA LEU A 34 38.51 -19.67 -2.13
C LEU A 34 37.88 -19.06 -0.87
N PHE A 35 37.96 -19.76 0.27
CA PHE A 35 37.53 -19.23 1.56
C PHE A 35 38.39 -18.05 2.02
N ASP A 36 39.71 -18.12 1.82
CA ASP A 36 40.62 -17.01 2.12
C ASP A 36 40.29 -15.78 1.24
N ALA A 37 39.96 -15.99 -0.03
CA ALA A 37 39.50 -14.93 -0.92
C ALA A 37 38.13 -14.37 -0.50
N GLU A 38 37.20 -15.22 -0.08
CA GLU A 38 35.89 -14.80 0.43
C GLU A 38 36.02 -13.99 1.73
N ASP A 39 36.88 -14.44 2.66
CA ASP A 39 37.15 -13.75 3.92
C ASP A 39 37.87 -12.43 3.68
N PHE A 40 38.81 -12.37 2.73
CA PHE A 40 39.42 -11.12 2.29
C PHE A 40 38.38 -10.13 1.75
N VAL A 41 37.41 -10.59 0.95
CA VAL A 41 36.29 -9.76 0.43
C VAL A 41 35.34 -9.33 1.55
N LYS A 42 35.06 -10.20 2.54
CA LYS A 42 34.24 -9.88 3.72
C LYS A 42 34.92 -8.90 4.68
N GLU A 43 36.23 -9.02 4.87
CA GLU A 43 37.00 -8.06 5.66
C GLU A 43 37.08 -6.69 4.98
N THR A 44 37.25 -6.64 3.65
CA THR A 44 37.23 -5.37 2.90
C THR A 44 35.84 -4.72 2.88
N SER A 45 34.76 -5.50 2.82
CA SER A 45 33.39 -4.95 2.90
C SER A 45 32.98 -4.52 4.31
N SER A 46 33.41 -5.23 5.36
CA SER A 46 33.07 -4.90 6.77
C SER A 46 33.88 -3.73 7.33
N ARG A 47 35.14 -3.51 6.90
CA ARG A 47 35.89 -2.29 7.23
C ARG A 47 35.21 -1.02 6.68
N ASN A 48 34.49 -1.12 5.56
CA ASN A 48 33.83 0.02 4.90
C ASN A 48 32.47 0.44 5.48
N GLN A 49 31.84 -0.34 6.37
CA GLN A 49 30.64 0.13 7.08
C GLN A 49 30.94 1.08 8.25
N ARG A 50 32.21 1.16 8.69
CA ARG A 50 32.62 2.08 9.76
C ARG A 50 33.15 3.43 9.26
N ASP A 51 33.62 3.51 8.01
CA ASP A 51 34.22 4.71 7.41
C ASP A 51 33.44 5.27 6.22
N VAL A 52 32.12 5.47 6.38
CA VAL A 52 31.22 6.08 5.36
C VAL A 52 31.48 7.58 5.14
N SER A 53 32.64 8.12 5.52
CA SER A 53 32.94 9.56 5.37
C SER A 53 34.19 9.90 4.56
N GLN A 54 34.96 8.92 4.07
CA GLN A 54 36.11 9.21 3.22
C GLN A 54 36.02 8.52 1.86
N LYS A 55 35.75 9.39 0.89
CA LYS A 55 35.88 9.23 -0.55
C LYS A 55 37.31 8.79 -0.92
N SER A 56 37.67 7.51 -0.76
CA SER A 56 38.86 6.95 -1.44
C SER A 56 38.88 5.41 -1.54
N LYS A 57 39.12 4.96 -2.78
CA LYS A 57 39.99 3.83 -3.17
C LYS A 57 39.65 2.43 -2.67
N ASN A 58 38.72 1.78 -3.36
CA ASN A 58 38.92 0.38 -3.76
C ASN A 58 38.26 0.14 -5.12
N SER A 59 39.04 0.37 -6.19
CA SER A 59 38.58 0.31 -7.59
C SER A 59 38.15 -1.10 -8.03
N ILE A 60 38.61 -2.14 -7.32
CA ILE A 60 38.46 -3.56 -7.68
C ILE A 60 37.03 -4.10 -7.51
N LEU A 61 36.17 -3.44 -6.71
CA LEU A 61 34.78 -3.88 -6.49
C LEU A 61 33.75 -2.91 -7.09
N LYS A 62 34.17 -2.03 -8.00
CA LYS A 62 33.28 -1.03 -8.63
C LYS A 62 32.48 -1.54 -9.83
N LEU A 63 32.72 -2.76 -10.32
CA LEU A 63 31.99 -3.28 -11.47
C LEU A 63 30.54 -3.61 -11.07
N GLU A 64 29.66 -2.61 -11.16
CA GLU A 64 28.26 -2.74 -10.80
C GLU A 64 27.55 -3.81 -11.64
N ASN A 65 26.81 -4.69 -10.97
CA ASN A 65 26.03 -5.77 -11.60
C ASN A 65 26.89 -6.70 -12.48
N SER A 66 28.08 -7.07 -12.02
CA SER A 66 29.06 -7.91 -12.74
C SER A 66 28.48 -9.24 -13.26
N GLU A 67 27.60 -9.89 -12.49
CA GLU A 67 26.89 -11.12 -12.91
C GLU A 67 26.08 -10.86 -14.19
N LYS A 68 25.19 -9.86 -14.15
CA LYS A 68 24.36 -9.49 -15.29
C LYS A 68 25.19 -9.04 -16.50
N LEU A 69 26.30 -8.35 -16.26
CA LEU A 69 27.24 -7.93 -17.30
C LEU A 69 27.89 -9.13 -18.01
N SER A 70 28.33 -10.12 -17.21
CA SER A 70 28.90 -11.35 -17.71
C SER A 70 27.88 -12.16 -18.51
N ASP A 71 26.65 -12.27 -18.02
CA ASP A 71 25.56 -12.97 -18.70
C ASP A 71 25.23 -12.33 -20.05
N HIS A 72 25.08 -11.01 -20.09
CA HIS A 72 24.81 -10.29 -21.33
C HIS A 72 25.92 -10.49 -22.37
N LEU A 73 27.18 -10.34 -21.97
CA LEU A 73 28.32 -10.53 -22.87
C LEU A 73 28.41 -11.98 -23.34
N GLY A 74 28.24 -12.94 -22.43
CA GLY A 74 28.25 -14.37 -22.75
C GLY A 74 27.17 -14.76 -23.74
N ASN A 75 25.93 -14.27 -23.55
CA ASN A 75 24.84 -14.52 -24.47
C ASN A 75 25.12 -13.94 -25.86
N GLY A 76 25.63 -12.70 -25.94
CA GLY A 76 26.04 -12.12 -27.22
C GLY A 76 27.11 -12.95 -27.93
N MET A 77 28.12 -13.43 -27.19
CA MET A 77 29.18 -14.28 -27.77
C MET A 77 28.65 -15.64 -28.24
N ARG A 78 27.71 -16.24 -27.51
CA ARG A 78 27.01 -17.47 -27.95
C ARG A 78 26.32 -17.26 -29.29
N ILE A 79 25.57 -16.17 -29.44
CA ILE A 79 24.85 -15.85 -30.69
C ILE A 79 25.82 -15.63 -31.86
N LEU A 80 26.94 -14.94 -31.64
CA LEU A 80 27.98 -14.80 -32.66
C LEU A 80 28.55 -16.17 -33.08
N SER A 81 28.73 -17.08 -32.11
CA SER A 81 29.14 -18.46 -32.42
C SER A 81 28.10 -19.18 -33.29
N GLU A 82 26.81 -19.06 -32.96
CA GLU A 82 25.70 -19.64 -33.74
C GLU A 82 25.63 -19.07 -35.17
N MET A 83 25.90 -17.76 -35.33
CA MET A 83 26.03 -17.10 -36.63
C MET A 83 27.20 -17.66 -37.46
N ILE A 84 28.35 -17.92 -36.82
CA ILE A 84 29.52 -18.53 -37.47
C ILE A 84 29.20 -19.98 -37.87
N GLU A 85 28.63 -20.78 -36.97
CA GLU A 85 28.21 -22.16 -37.26
C GLU A 85 27.22 -22.20 -38.43
N THR A 86 26.30 -21.24 -38.50
CA THR A 86 25.37 -21.08 -39.61
C THR A 86 26.10 -20.76 -40.92
N LEU A 87 27.07 -19.84 -40.88
CA LEU A 87 27.89 -19.48 -42.03
C LEU A 87 28.75 -20.65 -42.54
N GLU A 88 29.28 -21.50 -41.65
CA GLU A 88 29.99 -22.73 -42.03
C GLU A 88 29.10 -23.70 -42.82
N LYS A 89 27.79 -23.70 -42.55
CA LYS A 89 26.77 -24.48 -43.29
C LYS A 89 26.17 -23.74 -44.49
N LYS A 90 26.71 -22.59 -44.92
CA LYS A 90 26.15 -21.77 -46.01
C LYS A 90 25.81 -22.53 -47.29
N ASN A 91 26.64 -23.49 -47.69
CA ASN A 91 26.39 -24.28 -48.90
C ASN A 91 25.15 -25.17 -48.74
N ASP A 92 24.95 -25.70 -47.54
CA ASP A 92 23.78 -26.53 -47.24
C ASP A 92 22.53 -25.67 -47.09
N ILE A 93 22.63 -24.46 -46.52
CA ILE A 93 21.55 -23.47 -46.46
C ILE A 93 21.15 -23.03 -47.89
N LEU A 94 22.10 -22.71 -48.76
CA LEU A 94 21.82 -22.30 -50.14
C LEU A 94 21.19 -23.42 -50.97
N LYS A 95 21.57 -24.69 -50.77
CA LYS A 95 20.89 -25.84 -51.39
C LYS A 95 19.41 -25.87 -51.03
N SER A 96 19.03 -25.46 -49.82
CA SER A 96 17.63 -25.44 -49.38
C SER A 96 16.72 -24.47 -50.11
N ALA A 97 17.28 -23.46 -50.79
CA ALA A 97 16.51 -22.59 -51.66
C ALA A 97 15.97 -23.32 -52.90
N ASN A 98 16.50 -24.49 -53.24
CA ASN A 98 16.12 -25.24 -54.44
C ASN A 98 16.08 -26.76 -54.22
N TYR A 99 15.17 -27.22 -53.35
CA TYR A 99 14.91 -28.66 -53.16
C TYR A 99 14.06 -29.31 -54.29
N GLY A 100 13.57 -28.51 -55.24
CA GLY A 100 12.77 -28.98 -56.37
C GLY A 100 11.27 -29.13 -56.05
N GLN A 101 10.46 -29.09 -57.12
CA GLN A 101 9.01 -28.94 -57.04
C GLN A 101 8.31 -30.05 -56.23
N LYS A 102 8.80 -31.30 -56.32
CA LYS A 102 8.20 -32.45 -55.62
C LYS A 102 8.31 -32.30 -54.10
N VAL A 103 9.48 -31.89 -53.62
CA VAL A 103 9.77 -31.68 -52.19
C VAL A 103 9.06 -30.42 -51.70
N ASP A 104 9.10 -29.34 -52.48
CA ASP A 104 8.39 -28.10 -52.16
C ASP A 104 6.88 -28.33 -51.99
N ASN A 105 6.27 -29.18 -52.83
CA ASN A 105 4.85 -29.57 -52.72
C ASN A 105 4.52 -30.36 -51.44
N ILE A 106 5.50 -31.02 -50.83
CA ILE A 106 5.33 -31.75 -49.56
C ILE A 106 5.44 -30.78 -48.39
N ILE A 107 6.49 -29.95 -48.36
CA ILE A 107 6.73 -29.00 -47.27
C ILE A 107 5.65 -27.90 -47.23
N SER A 108 5.18 -27.43 -48.39
CA SER A 108 4.07 -26.48 -48.51
C SER A 108 2.75 -26.94 -47.89
N LYS A 109 2.57 -28.26 -47.73
CA LYS A 109 1.40 -28.88 -47.09
C LYS A 109 1.65 -29.24 -45.62
N SER A 110 2.73 -28.71 -45.02
CA SER A 110 3.06 -28.94 -43.62
C SER A 110 1.87 -28.60 -42.70
N PRO A 111 1.58 -29.43 -41.68
CA PRO A 111 0.59 -29.12 -40.66
C PRO A 111 1.05 -27.98 -39.72
N ILE A 112 2.33 -27.60 -39.78
CA ILE A 112 2.94 -26.58 -38.92
C ILE A 112 2.86 -25.22 -39.62
N GLN A 113 2.19 -24.27 -38.97
CA GLN A 113 1.77 -23.02 -39.59
C GLN A 113 2.94 -22.13 -40.00
N HIS A 114 3.98 -21.99 -39.18
CA HIS A 114 5.13 -21.12 -39.51
C HIS A 114 5.94 -21.71 -40.67
N VAL A 115 6.19 -23.03 -40.66
CA VAL A 115 6.80 -23.77 -41.79
C VAL A 115 5.99 -23.55 -43.07
N LYS A 116 4.68 -23.76 -43.02
CA LYS A 116 3.78 -23.54 -44.16
C LYS A 116 3.82 -22.09 -44.66
N SER A 117 3.83 -21.11 -43.75
CA SER A 117 3.81 -19.68 -44.10
C SER A 117 5.12 -19.23 -44.74
N PHE A 118 6.25 -19.69 -44.21
CA PHE A 118 7.57 -19.36 -44.73
C PHE A 118 7.83 -20.07 -46.05
N TRP A 119 7.53 -21.38 -46.14
CA TRP A 119 7.85 -22.19 -47.31
C TRP A 119 7.02 -21.84 -48.54
N ASN A 120 5.80 -21.33 -48.35
CA ASN A 120 4.92 -20.85 -49.42
C ASN A 120 5.13 -19.36 -49.77
N SER A 121 6.09 -18.68 -49.13
CA SER A 121 6.31 -17.27 -49.38
C SER A 121 7.03 -17.05 -50.71
N ASP A 122 6.53 -16.13 -51.53
CA ASP A 122 7.14 -15.74 -52.82
C ASP A 122 8.60 -15.25 -52.67
N ASN A 123 8.99 -14.81 -51.46
CA ASN A 123 10.34 -14.33 -51.17
C ASN A 123 11.22 -15.32 -50.38
N ARG A 124 10.80 -16.58 -50.17
CA ARG A 124 11.57 -17.61 -49.44
C ARG A 124 13.03 -17.69 -49.89
N ASN A 125 13.25 -17.88 -51.19
CA ASN A 125 14.59 -18.05 -51.75
C ASN A 125 15.43 -16.77 -51.62
N ALA A 126 14.79 -15.61 -51.71
CA ALA A 126 15.46 -14.33 -51.47
C ALA A 126 15.88 -14.19 -50.00
N LYS A 127 15.04 -14.60 -49.05
CA LYS A 127 15.38 -14.60 -47.62
C LYS A 127 16.51 -15.57 -47.27
N ILE A 128 16.51 -16.78 -47.84
CA ILE A 128 17.59 -17.76 -47.63
C ILE A 128 18.92 -17.23 -48.14
N LYS A 129 18.94 -16.63 -49.34
CA LYS A 129 20.15 -16.00 -49.90
C LYS A 129 20.59 -14.80 -49.07
N LYS A 130 19.65 -13.94 -48.69
CA LYS A 130 19.91 -12.75 -47.87
C LYS A 130 20.55 -13.14 -46.54
N LEU A 131 20.10 -14.19 -45.85
CA LEU A 131 20.74 -14.65 -44.62
C LEU A 131 22.24 -14.95 -44.83
N VAL A 132 22.58 -15.68 -45.89
CA VAL A 132 23.98 -16.02 -46.19
C VAL A 132 24.77 -14.75 -46.56
N GLU A 133 24.20 -13.85 -47.36
CA GLU A 133 24.82 -12.57 -47.71
C GLU A 133 25.06 -11.68 -46.48
N ASP A 134 24.09 -11.59 -45.57
CA ASP A 134 24.18 -10.83 -44.33
C ASP A 134 25.28 -11.41 -43.41
N LEU A 135 25.38 -12.74 -43.29
CA LEU A 135 26.43 -13.41 -42.51
C LEU A 135 27.83 -13.29 -43.15
N GLU A 136 27.95 -13.38 -44.48
CA GLU A 136 29.22 -13.15 -45.17
C GLU A 136 29.69 -11.70 -45.02
N SER A 137 28.76 -10.74 -45.06
CA SER A 137 29.02 -9.33 -44.79
C SER A 137 29.50 -9.11 -43.34
N LEU A 138 28.88 -9.79 -42.37
CA LEU A 138 29.28 -9.75 -40.97
C LEU A 138 30.70 -10.31 -40.77
N GLU A 139 31.00 -11.47 -41.34
CA GLU A 139 32.34 -12.10 -41.27
C GLU A 139 33.42 -11.22 -41.93
N SER A 140 33.12 -10.64 -43.10
CA SER A 140 34.03 -9.71 -43.77
C SER A 140 34.33 -8.49 -42.89
N SER A 141 33.29 -7.94 -42.24
CA SER A 141 33.41 -6.80 -41.32
C SER A 141 34.22 -7.13 -40.07
N ALA A 142 34.20 -8.38 -39.59
CA ALA A 142 34.94 -8.81 -38.40
C ALA A 142 36.47 -8.61 -38.55
N SER A 143 36.98 -8.70 -39.79
CA SER A 143 38.40 -8.46 -40.08
C SER A 143 38.85 -7.03 -39.75
N GLU A 144 37.96 -6.05 -39.86
CA GLU A 144 38.21 -4.64 -39.55
C GLU A 144 38.31 -4.42 -38.03
N TYR A 145 37.58 -5.22 -37.24
CA TYR A 145 37.49 -5.06 -35.79
C TYR A 145 38.55 -5.83 -35.01
N ARG A 146 39.11 -6.91 -35.59
CA ARG A 146 40.03 -7.84 -34.92
C ARG A 146 41.31 -7.20 -34.36
N LYS A 147 41.76 -6.07 -34.93
CA LYS A 147 42.97 -5.36 -34.52
C LYS A 147 42.70 -4.07 -33.73
N GLY A 148 41.43 -3.78 -33.48
CA GLY A 148 41.00 -2.57 -32.78
C GLY A 148 40.99 -2.70 -31.26
N ASP A 149 40.68 -1.60 -30.59
CA ASP A 149 40.42 -1.58 -29.15
C ASP A 149 39.07 -2.22 -28.81
N LEU A 150 38.76 -2.31 -27.51
CA LEU A 150 37.52 -2.94 -27.03
C LEU A 150 36.25 -2.29 -27.62
N MET A 151 36.27 -0.99 -27.87
CA MET A 151 35.16 -0.25 -28.47
C MET A 151 35.03 -0.49 -29.97
N THR A 152 36.13 -0.83 -30.62
CA THR A 152 36.13 -1.26 -32.01
C THR A 152 35.56 -2.67 -32.12
N ILE A 153 35.98 -3.60 -31.24
CA ILE A 153 35.42 -4.97 -31.18
C ILE A 153 33.92 -4.93 -30.93
N ARG A 154 33.44 -4.05 -30.05
CA ARG A 154 32.00 -3.86 -29.76
C ARG A 154 31.13 -3.72 -31.01
N LYS A 155 31.63 -3.08 -32.07
CA LYS A 155 30.87 -2.84 -33.30
C LYS A 155 30.41 -4.11 -34.01
N ILE A 156 31.04 -5.26 -33.73
CA ILE A 156 30.60 -6.55 -34.29
C ILE A 156 29.19 -6.91 -33.82
N PHE A 157 28.83 -6.59 -32.58
CA PHE A 157 27.50 -6.82 -32.04
C PHE A 157 26.47 -5.93 -32.72
N ASP A 158 26.81 -4.67 -32.95
CA ASP A 158 25.92 -3.72 -33.63
C ASP A 158 25.65 -4.16 -35.08
N LYS A 159 26.64 -4.76 -35.76
CA LYS A 159 26.43 -5.39 -37.07
C LYS A 159 25.67 -6.71 -37.03
N ALA A 160 25.90 -7.54 -36.02
CA ALA A 160 25.14 -8.78 -35.86
C ALA A 160 23.63 -8.52 -35.67
N VAL A 161 23.25 -7.40 -35.04
CA VAL A 161 21.84 -6.99 -34.88
C VAL A 161 21.11 -6.78 -36.22
N GLU A 162 21.84 -6.49 -37.29
CA GLU A 162 21.27 -6.28 -38.63
C GLU A 162 20.90 -7.61 -39.33
N VAL A 163 21.38 -8.75 -38.82
CA VAL A 163 21.08 -10.08 -39.38
C VAL A 163 19.72 -10.56 -38.88
N ASP A 164 18.74 -10.66 -39.79
CA ASP A 164 17.37 -11.03 -39.41
C ASP A 164 17.17 -12.55 -39.20
N GLY A 165 17.92 -13.39 -39.92
CA GLY A 165 17.74 -14.84 -39.81
C GLY A 165 16.61 -15.43 -40.66
N LEU A 166 16.27 -16.68 -40.36
CA LEU A 166 15.14 -17.45 -40.89
C LEU A 166 14.34 -18.06 -39.75
N PRO A 167 13.01 -18.21 -39.89
CA PRO A 167 12.23 -18.95 -38.90
C PRO A 167 12.69 -20.40 -38.83
N ASP A 168 12.55 -21.01 -37.65
CA ASP A 168 12.96 -22.40 -37.43
C ASP A 168 12.07 -23.39 -38.19
N VAL A 169 12.54 -23.85 -39.36
CA VAL A 169 11.78 -24.72 -40.27
C VAL A 169 12.44 -26.07 -40.55
N TYR A 170 13.75 -26.18 -40.41
CA TYR A 170 14.52 -27.38 -40.79
C TYR A 170 14.28 -28.62 -39.92
N PRO A 171 14.10 -28.52 -38.58
CA PRO A 171 13.69 -29.66 -37.76
C PRO A 171 12.38 -30.28 -38.24
N TYR A 172 11.42 -29.42 -38.58
CA TYR A 172 10.12 -29.84 -39.05
C TYR A 172 10.15 -30.41 -40.46
N ILE A 173 11.00 -29.88 -41.34
CA ILE A 173 11.22 -30.42 -42.69
C ILE A 173 11.83 -31.82 -42.59
N TYR A 174 12.85 -31.99 -41.74
CA TYR A 174 13.45 -33.28 -41.48
C TYR A 174 12.40 -34.31 -41.04
N ASP A 175 11.57 -33.97 -40.05
CA ASP A 175 10.49 -34.82 -39.56
C ASP A 175 9.45 -35.18 -40.62
N ILE A 176 9.08 -34.23 -41.48
CA ILE A 176 8.11 -34.45 -42.57
C ILE A 176 8.68 -35.45 -43.58
N LEU A 177 9.94 -35.29 -43.97
CA LEU A 177 10.59 -36.14 -44.96
C LEU A 177 10.89 -37.53 -44.41
N LEU A 178 11.34 -37.63 -43.14
CA LEU A 178 11.61 -38.89 -42.47
C LEU A 178 10.37 -39.80 -42.44
N LYS A 179 9.18 -39.21 -42.23
CA LYS A 179 7.90 -39.94 -42.20
C LYS A 179 7.48 -40.49 -43.56
N LYS A 180 7.99 -39.96 -44.68
CA LYS A 180 7.60 -40.39 -46.04
C LYS A 180 8.30 -41.66 -46.50
N LYS A 181 9.43 -42.06 -45.89
CA LYS A 181 10.20 -43.28 -46.23
C LYS A 181 10.41 -43.49 -47.74
N ASN A 182 10.87 -42.44 -48.44
CA ASN A 182 11.11 -42.47 -49.88
C ASN A 182 12.56 -42.03 -50.17
N THR A 183 13.31 -42.89 -50.87
CA THR A 183 14.72 -42.67 -51.23
C THR A 183 14.92 -41.48 -52.18
N GLU A 184 13.86 -41.03 -52.86
CA GLU A 184 13.88 -39.83 -53.72
C GLU A 184 14.16 -38.53 -52.94
N TYR A 185 14.04 -38.55 -51.60
CA TYR A 185 14.25 -37.37 -50.75
C TYR A 185 15.48 -37.46 -49.85
N ASP A 186 16.31 -38.49 -50.01
CA ASP A 186 17.45 -38.75 -49.10
C ASP A 186 18.44 -37.58 -49.07
N ASP A 187 18.70 -36.93 -50.22
CA ASP A 187 19.57 -35.76 -50.30
C ASP A 187 19.03 -34.55 -49.50
N VAL A 188 17.71 -34.34 -49.53
CA VAL A 188 17.05 -33.25 -48.78
C VAL A 188 16.89 -33.62 -47.31
N LEU A 189 16.64 -34.89 -47.01
CA LEU A 189 16.58 -35.40 -45.65
C LEU A 189 17.94 -35.21 -44.97
N GLU A 190 19.03 -35.54 -45.64
CA GLU A 190 20.40 -35.34 -45.13
C GLU A 190 20.76 -33.85 -45.02
N ASN A 191 20.32 -33.02 -45.97
CA ASN A 191 20.53 -31.58 -45.89
C ASN A 191 19.75 -30.94 -44.72
N SER A 192 18.47 -31.23 -44.56
CA SER A 192 17.66 -30.78 -43.42
C SER A 192 18.19 -31.31 -42.09
N LYS A 193 18.76 -32.52 -42.08
CA LYS A 193 19.43 -33.08 -40.89
C LYS A 193 20.59 -32.23 -40.40
N LYS A 194 21.40 -31.70 -41.33
CA LYS A 194 22.53 -30.82 -41.01
C LYS A 194 22.12 -29.45 -40.52
N LEU A 195 20.90 -29.02 -40.85
CA LEU A 195 20.38 -27.69 -40.54
C LEU A 195 19.43 -27.68 -39.34
N MET A 196 19.00 -28.84 -38.83
CA MET A 196 17.99 -28.90 -37.77
C MET A 196 18.47 -28.38 -36.41
N ASP A 197 19.77 -28.48 -36.12
CA ASP A 197 20.33 -28.07 -34.83
C ASP A 197 20.78 -26.61 -34.81
N LEU A 198 20.66 -25.90 -35.95
CA LEU A 198 21.04 -24.49 -36.05
C LEU A 198 19.90 -23.58 -35.58
N ASP A 199 20.23 -22.63 -34.71
CA ASP A 199 19.34 -21.49 -34.46
C ASP A 199 19.51 -20.46 -35.58
N LEU A 200 18.49 -20.36 -36.43
CA LEU A 200 18.50 -19.44 -37.56
C LEU A 200 17.70 -18.17 -37.28
N ASP A 201 16.94 -18.06 -36.19
CA ASP A 201 16.04 -16.92 -35.93
C ASP A 201 16.75 -15.81 -35.14
N PHE A 202 17.79 -15.24 -35.76
CA PHE A 202 18.61 -14.18 -35.16
C PHE A 202 17.82 -12.92 -34.80
N SER A 203 16.63 -12.72 -35.38
CA SER A 203 15.73 -11.63 -35.00
C SER A 203 15.29 -11.68 -33.54
N ASN A 204 15.18 -12.88 -32.95
CA ASN A 204 14.83 -13.05 -31.54
C ASN A 204 15.97 -12.68 -30.58
N HIS A 205 17.20 -12.56 -31.11
CA HIS A 205 18.42 -12.34 -30.32
C HIS A 205 18.95 -10.90 -30.38
N LYS A 206 18.28 -9.99 -31.09
CA LYS A 206 18.71 -8.57 -31.23
C LYS A 206 18.90 -7.85 -29.89
N GLY A 207 18.04 -8.17 -28.90
CA GLY A 207 18.13 -7.63 -27.54
C GLY A 207 19.39 -8.10 -26.81
N GLU A 208 19.75 -9.38 -26.94
CA GLU A 208 20.92 -9.99 -26.31
C GLU A 208 22.23 -9.44 -26.93
N LEU A 209 22.28 -9.28 -28.24
CA LEU A 209 23.41 -8.65 -28.95
C LEU A 209 23.61 -7.18 -28.53
N SER A 210 22.52 -6.42 -28.43
CA SER A 210 22.56 -5.02 -27.98
C SER A 210 23.04 -4.91 -26.52
N ALA A 211 22.60 -5.83 -25.67
CA ALA A 211 23.01 -5.91 -24.27
C ALA A 211 24.51 -6.28 -24.13
N ALA A 212 25.01 -7.19 -24.97
CA ALA A 212 26.43 -7.52 -25.04
C ALA A 212 27.29 -6.32 -25.47
N SER A 213 26.85 -5.58 -26.49
CA SER A 213 27.48 -4.35 -26.97
C SER A 213 27.65 -3.32 -25.84
N LEU A 214 26.58 -3.05 -25.09
CA LEU A 214 26.61 -2.13 -23.95
C LEU A 214 27.48 -2.62 -22.78
N SER A 215 27.63 -3.94 -22.64
CA SER A 215 28.43 -4.51 -21.56
C SER A 215 29.91 -4.19 -21.73
N LEU A 216 30.41 -4.17 -22.97
CA LEU A 216 31.80 -3.81 -23.27
C LEU A 216 32.14 -2.35 -22.90
N GLU A 217 31.16 -1.44 -23.00
CA GLU A 217 31.34 -0.03 -22.58
C GLU A 217 31.57 0.07 -21.07
N LYS A 218 30.75 -0.61 -20.27
CA LYS A 218 30.91 -0.65 -18.81
C LYS A 218 32.19 -1.36 -18.38
N ILE A 219 32.59 -2.42 -19.09
CA ILE A 219 33.87 -3.09 -18.85
C ILE A 219 35.03 -2.13 -19.11
N LYS A 220 34.97 -1.36 -20.21
CA LYS A 220 35.97 -0.34 -20.50
C LYS A 220 36.03 0.72 -19.41
N GLU A 221 34.90 1.29 -19.02
CA GLU A 221 34.83 2.31 -17.96
C GLU A 221 35.44 1.82 -16.64
N TYR A 222 35.14 0.57 -16.27
CA TYR A 222 35.70 -0.06 -15.08
C TYR A 222 37.22 -0.21 -15.14
N PHE A 223 37.76 -0.69 -16.27
CA PHE A 223 39.20 -0.83 -16.43
C PHE A 223 39.91 0.52 -16.59
N ASP A 224 39.29 1.50 -17.25
CA ASP A 224 39.82 2.87 -17.34
C ASP A 224 39.94 3.52 -15.96
N ASP A 225 38.99 3.26 -15.05
CA ASP A 225 39.03 3.72 -13.66
C ASP A 225 40.05 2.93 -12.81
N ILE A 226 40.19 1.62 -13.01
CA ILE A 226 41.21 0.81 -12.31
C ILE A 226 42.63 1.23 -12.70
N PHE A 227 42.86 1.42 -13.99
CA PHE A 227 44.18 1.71 -14.52
C PHE A 227 44.48 3.21 -14.61
N GLU A 228 43.56 4.06 -14.12
CA GLU A 228 43.69 5.52 -14.15
C GLU A 228 44.00 6.05 -15.57
N LEU A 229 43.45 5.38 -16.59
CA LEU A 229 43.70 5.68 -18.01
C LEU A 229 42.90 6.89 -18.51
N ASN A 230 41.88 7.28 -17.75
CA ASN A 230 41.27 8.58 -17.95
C ASN A 230 42.26 9.65 -17.47
N PRO A 231 42.72 10.58 -18.32
CA PRO A 231 43.54 11.67 -17.85
C PRO A 231 42.80 12.33 -16.68
N ILE A 232 43.51 12.50 -15.56
CA ILE A 232 43.04 13.30 -14.44
C ILE A 232 42.43 14.56 -15.08
N LYS A 233 41.11 14.69 -15.01
CA LYS A 233 40.50 15.98 -15.21
C LYS A 233 41.03 16.79 -14.04
N GLU A 234 42.17 17.45 -14.21
CA GLU A 234 42.53 18.57 -13.37
C GLU A 234 41.29 19.45 -13.39
N ASP A 235 40.66 19.62 -12.22
CA ASP A 235 39.53 20.53 -12.07
C ASP A 235 39.97 21.85 -12.70
N PRO A 236 39.36 22.32 -13.80
CA PRO A 236 39.70 23.62 -14.29
C PRO A 236 39.35 24.62 -13.18
N ALA A 237 40.31 25.48 -12.83
CA ALA A 237 40.04 26.70 -12.10
C ALA A 237 38.76 27.34 -12.67
N PRO A 238 37.86 27.88 -11.84
CA PRO A 238 36.46 28.05 -12.16
C PRO A 238 36.30 29.03 -13.33
N VAL A 239 36.21 28.49 -14.54
CA VAL A 239 35.70 29.19 -15.71
C VAL A 239 34.30 28.68 -15.90
N THR A 240 33.36 29.58 -15.62
CA THR A 240 31.93 29.48 -15.85
C THR A 240 31.63 28.96 -17.26
N GLN A 241 31.30 27.69 -17.37
CA GLN A 241 30.44 27.16 -18.43
C GLN A 241 29.34 26.33 -17.77
N GLU A 242 28.11 26.72 -18.07
CA GLU A 242 26.87 26.42 -17.37
C GLU A 242 26.55 24.93 -17.35
N SER A 243 27.03 24.20 -16.35
CA SER A 243 26.26 23.10 -15.79
C SER A 243 25.22 23.73 -14.86
N THR A 244 24.12 24.23 -15.42
CA THR A 244 22.89 24.40 -14.62
C THR A 244 22.41 23.00 -14.25
N SER A 245 23.07 22.56 -13.18
CA SER A 245 22.86 21.41 -12.33
C SER A 245 21.49 20.79 -12.55
N ILE A 246 21.46 19.66 -13.25
CA ILE A 246 20.30 18.78 -13.31
C ILE A 246 19.74 18.57 -11.89
N PHE A 247 20.61 18.54 -10.88
CA PHE A 247 20.23 18.49 -9.48
C PHE A 247 19.51 19.77 -8.98
N LEU A 248 19.95 20.98 -9.35
CA LEU A 248 19.21 22.21 -9.08
C LEU A 248 17.87 22.25 -9.83
N VAL A 249 17.82 21.74 -11.06
CA VAL A 249 16.56 21.60 -11.81
C VAL A 249 15.63 20.62 -11.11
N ILE A 250 16.13 19.48 -10.63
CA ILE A 250 15.34 18.50 -9.86
C ILE A 250 14.86 19.10 -8.54
N ILE A 251 15.71 19.81 -7.80
CA ILE A 251 15.34 20.51 -6.56
C ILE A 251 14.29 21.57 -6.84
N LEU A 252 14.47 22.36 -7.90
CA LEU A 252 13.51 23.40 -8.30
C LEU A 252 12.18 22.78 -8.71
N CYS A 253 12.18 21.68 -9.47
CA CYS A 253 10.99 20.92 -9.84
C CYS A 253 10.29 20.33 -8.61
N LEU A 254 11.04 19.76 -7.65
CA LEU A 254 10.49 19.28 -6.38
C LEU A 254 9.92 20.43 -5.55
N ALA A 255 10.62 21.57 -5.48
CA ALA A 255 10.16 22.75 -4.76
C ALA A 255 8.90 23.34 -5.38
N ILE A 256 8.81 23.39 -6.72
CA ILE A 256 7.61 23.80 -7.49
C ILE A 256 6.48 22.81 -7.26
N PHE A 257 6.75 21.50 -7.31
CA PHE A 257 5.76 20.47 -7.06
C PHE A 257 5.20 20.54 -5.63
N LEU A 258 6.08 20.74 -4.64
CA LEU A 258 5.68 20.93 -3.25
C LEU A 258 4.92 22.24 -3.04
N THR A 259 5.29 23.33 -3.72
CA THR A 259 4.50 24.57 -3.68
C THR A 259 3.16 24.40 -4.37
N LEU A 260 3.06 23.68 -5.49
CA LEU A 260 1.78 23.37 -6.14
C LEU A 260 0.89 22.51 -5.23
N ILE A 261 1.45 21.50 -4.55
CA ILE A 261 0.73 20.72 -3.53
C ILE A 261 0.29 21.63 -2.39
N PHE A 262 1.17 22.47 -1.87
CA PHE A 262 0.84 23.39 -0.79
C PHE A 262 -0.26 24.36 -1.19
N CYS A 263 -0.18 24.95 -2.39
CA CYS A 263 -1.22 25.80 -2.97
C CYS A 263 -2.54 25.04 -3.15
N ALA A 264 -2.50 23.79 -3.61
CA ALA A 264 -3.70 22.95 -3.74
C ALA A 264 -4.33 22.62 -2.38
N VAL A 265 -3.52 22.35 -1.36
CA VAL A 265 -3.93 22.15 0.04
C VAL A 265 -4.57 23.45 0.55
N VAL A 266 -3.89 24.59 0.44
CA VAL A 266 -4.43 25.90 0.85
C VAL A 266 -5.74 26.23 0.12
N ALA A 267 -5.79 26.03 -1.20
CA ALA A 267 -7.00 26.21 -2.02
C ALA A 267 -8.14 25.29 -1.58
N TYR A 268 -7.86 24.01 -1.30
CA TYR A 268 -8.82 23.07 -0.74
C TYR A 268 -9.36 23.58 0.60
N GLY A 269 -8.50 24.16 1.45
CA GLY A 269 -8.87 24.79 2.72
C GLY A 269 -9.86 25.95 2.61
N PHE A 270 -9.96 26.63 1.46
CA PHE A 270 -10.98 27.66 1.25
C PHE A 270 -12.37 27.09 0.91
N THR A 271 -12.44 25.84 0.45
CA THR A 271 -13.72 25.17 0.16
C THR A 271 -14.47 24.77 1.45
N PRO A 272 -15.82 24.69 1.44
CA PRO A 272 -16.59 24.24 2.62
C PRO A 272 -16.16 22.85 3.11
N SER A 273 -15.88 21.93 2.19
CA SER A 273 -15.40 20.58 2.49
C SER A 273 -14.01 20.60 3.12
N GLY A 274 -13.07 21.37 2.58
CA GLY A 274 -11.72 21.48 3.14
C GLY A 274 -11.68 22.15 4.50
N LYS A 275 -12.49 23.21 4.74
CA LYS A 275 -12.66 23.80 6.08
C LYS A 275 -13.11 22.77 7.11
N ARG A 276 -14.08 21.92 6.75
CA ARG A 276 -14.55 20.83 7.63
C ARG A 276 -13.45 19.81 7.89
N THR A 277 -12.74 19.37 6.86
CA THR A 277 -11.62 18.41 6.97
C THR A 277 -10.48 18.95 7.82
N TYR A 278 -10.06 20.21 7.61
CA TYR A 278 -8.99 20.85 8.39
C TYR A 278 -9.39 21.08 9.84
N LYS A 279 -10.64 21.47 10.09
CA LYS A 279 -11.18 21.55 11.45
C LYS A 279 -11.16 20.18 12.15
N LYS A 280 -11.55 19.10 11.47
CA LYS A 280 -11.46 17.72 12.01
C LYS A 280 -10.01 17.33 12.31
N LEU A 281 -9.09 17.59 11.38
CA LEU A 281 -7.66 17.28 11.53
C LEU A 281 -7.05 18.06 12.70
N TYR A 282 -7.31 19.36 12.77
CA TYR A 282 -6.86 20.23 13.85
C TYR A 282 -7.35 19.72 15.20
N LEU A 283 -8.63 19.36 15.33
CA LEU A 283 -9.14 18.83 16.59
C LEU A 283 -8.48 17.50 16.95
N TYR A 284 -8.29 16.59 16.01
CA TYR A 284 -7.66 15.30 16.28
C TYR A 284 -6.22 15.44 16.83
N TYR A 285 -5.43 16.37 16.28
CA TYR A 285 -4.05 16.58 16.71
C TYR A 285 -3.90 17.58 17.87
N PHE A 286 -4.63 18.69 17.85
CA PHE A 286 -4.42 19.88 18.68
C PHE A 286 -5.63 20.33 19.51
N GLY A 287 -6.81 19.71 19.40
CA GLY A 287 -8.00 20.19 20.12
C GLY A 287 -7.84 20.13 21.64
N LYS A 288 -8.39 21.12 22.36
CA LYS A 288 -8.35 21.21 23.82
C LYS A 288 -9.58 20.52 24.44
N PRO A 289 -9.50 20.00 25.69
CA PRO A 289 -10.62 19.39 26.43
C PRO A 289 -11.96 20.14 26.28
N VAL A 290 -11.92 21.47 26.46
CA VAL A 290 -13.06 22.38 26.39
C VAL A 290 -13.74 22.39 25.01
N ASP A 291 -12.96 22.27 23.92
CA ASP A 291 -13.48 22.22 22.56
C ASP A 291 -14.27 20.93 22.28
N TYR A 292 -13.94 19.85 22.99
CA TYR A 292 -14.60 18.56 22.86
C TYR A 292 -15.85 18.46 23.74
N GLU A 293 -15.82 19.01 24.96
CA GLU A 293 -16.98 19.02 25.86
C GLU A 293 -18.19 19.67 25.20
N LYS A 294 -17.99 20.77 24.48
CA LYS A 294 -19.06 21.40 23.72
C LYS A 294 -19.59 20.56 22.56
N ARG A 295 -18.93 19.49 22.12
CA ARG A 295 -19.40 18.66 20.99
C ARG A 295 -19.96 17.32 21.40
N TRP A 296 -19.56 16.81 22.57
CA TRP A 296 -20.07 15.56 23.09
C TRP A 296 -21.59 15.58 23.19
N ARG A 297 -22.22 16.72 23.47
CA ARG A 297 -23.70 16.85 23.46
C ARG A 297 -24.38 16.32 22.19
N TYR A 298 -23.75 16.43 21.01
CA TYR A 298 -24.33 15.93 19.76
C TYR A 298 -24.36 14.40 19.69
N SER A 299 -23.48 13.73 20.43
CA SER A 299 -23.41 12.27 20.47
C SER A 299 -24.71 11.68 21.02
N LEU A 300 -25.44 12.39 21.88
CA LEU A 300 -26.75 11.96 22.35
C LEU A 300 -27.73 11.65 21.21
N PHE A 301 -27.73 12.49 20.17
CA PHE A 301 -28.65 12.39 19.02
C PHE A 301 -28.07 11.54 17.89
N LEU A 302 -26.74 11.48 17.77
CA LEU A 302 -26.05 10.70 16.73
C LEU A 302 -25.90 9.22 17.10
N ASP A 303 -25.84 8.91 18.40
CA ASP A 303 -25.48 7.59 18.91
C ASP A 303 -26.68 6.80 19.42
N ARG A 304 -27.89 7.38 19.40
CA ARG A 304 -29.11 6.74 19.89
C ARG A 304 -30.17 6.60 18.82
N THR A 305 -30.73 5.40 18.72
CA THR A 305 -31.95 5.09 17.96
C THR A 305 -32.91 4.41 18.92
N ASP A 306 -34.13 4.93 19.08
CA ASP A 306 -35.15 4.42 20.02
C ASP A 306 -34.64 4.26 21.47
N GLY A 307 -33.81 5.21 21.93
CA GLY A 307 -33.24 5.20 23.29
C GLY A 307 -32.14 4.16 23.52
N LYS A 308 -31.76 3.37 22.51
CA LYS A 308 -30.65 2.41 22.60
C LYS A 308 -29.40 2.95 21.94
N ASN A 309 -28.24 2.55 22.45
CA ASN A 309 -26.96 2.99 21.91
C ASN A 309 -26.55 2.18 20.68
N VAL A 310 -26.40 2.87 19.54
CA VAL A 310 -26.10 2.30 18.22
C VAL A 310 -24.77 1.52 18.22
N LEU A 311 -23.76 1.96 18.98
CA LEU A 311 -22.47 1.25 19.05
C LEU A 311 -22.58 -0.10 19.76
N ILE A 312 -23.37 -0.18 20.84
CA ILE A 312 -23.53 -1.42 21.61
C ILE A 312 -24.41 -2.39 20.82
N ASP A 313 -25.46 -1.91 20.17
CA ASP A 313 -26.35 -2.75 19.38
C ASP A 313 -25.67 -3.28 18.11
N ALA A 314 -24.88 -2.45 17.40
CA ALA A 314 -24.07 -2.92 16.28
C ALA A 314 -23.12 -4.07 16.68
N VAL A 315 -22.52 -4.00 17.89
CA VAL A 315 -21.69 -5.09 18.42
C VAL A 315 -22.51 -6.32 18.78
N ARG A 316 -23.72 -6.14 19.32
CA ARG A 316 -24.60 -7.27 19.64
C ARG A 316 -25.07 -8.01 18.39
N GLU A 317 -25.31 -7.27 17.31
CA GLU A 317 -25.75 -7.79 16.01
C GLU A 317 -24.59 -8.28 15.13
N ILE A 318 -23.34 -8.16 15.60
CA ILE A 318 -22.13 -8.52 14.83
C ILE A 318 -22.00 -7.71 13.54
N ASN A 319 -22.51 -6.48 13.53
CA ASN A 319 -22.55 -5.63 12.35
C ASN A 319 -21.36 -4.67 12.31
N SER A 320 -20.26 -5.10 11.68
CA SER A 320 -19.04 -4.30 11.53
C SER A 320 -19.26 -3.03 10.69
N ILE A 321 -20.21 -3.05 9.75
CA ILE A 321 -20.55 -1.90 8.89
C ILE A 321 -21.21 -0.80 9.74
N ASN A 322 -22.23 -1.15 10.51
CA ASN A 322 -22.92 -0.21 11.41
C ASN A 322 -21.97 0.32 12.49
N LEU A 323 -21.11 -0.55 13.03
CA LEU A 323 -20.09 -0.14 13.99
C LEU A 323 -19.14 0.89 13.37
N ASN A 324 -18.59 0.61 12.18
CA ASN A 324 -17.70 1.54 11.49
C ASN A 324 -18.40 2.87 11.15
N ASN A 325 -19.67 2.82 10.74
CA ASN A 325 -20.44 4.03 10.44
C ASN A 325 -20.67 4.89 11.69
N ALA A 326 -21.04 4.29 12.82
CA ALA A 326 -21.19 5.01 14.09
C ALA A 326 -19.87 5.63 14.56
N VAL A 327 -18.78 4.86 14.51
CA VAL A 327 -17.44 5.36 14.86
C VAL A 327 -16.97 6.48 13.93
N LYS A 328 -17.28 6.41 12.63
CA LYS A 328 -16.98 7.48 11.66
C LYS A 328 -17.76 8.75 11.92
N LYS A 329 -19.03 8.64 12.33
CA LYS A 329 -19.87 9.78 12.77
C LYS A 329 -19.38 10.40 14.10
N GLY A 330 -18.43 9.75 14.77
CA GLY A 330 -17.80 10.21 16.00
C GLY A 330 -18.61 9.87 17.24
N ALA A 331 -19.31 8.74 17.22
CA ALA A 331 -20.01 8.23 18.39
C ALA A 331 -19.07 8.01 19.58
N TYR A 332 -19.58 8.25 20.80
CA TYR A 332 -18.78 8.10 22.02
C TYR A 332 -18.46 6.62 22.27
N ILE A 333 -17.20 6.26 22.02
CA ILE A 333 -16.73 4.87 21.97
C ILE A 333 -16.85 4.11 23.31
N ASN A 334 -16.84 4.83 24.44
CA ASN A 334 -16.85 4.26 25.79
C ASN A 334 -18.22 4.34 26.46
N VAL A 335 -19.28 4.57 25.69
CA VAL A 335 -20.64 4.44 26.20
C VAL A 335 -20.86 3.05 26.78
N CYS A 336 -21.53 2.98 27.92
CA CYS A 336 -21.80 1.74 28.63
C CYS A 336 -23.30 1.51 28.78
N ASN A 337 -23.69 0.23 28.87
CA ASN A 337 -25.08 -0.12 29.19
C ASN A 337 -25.32 -0.13 30.70
N LYS A 338 -26.55 -0.47 31.13
CA LYS A 338 -26.95 -0.56 32.54
C LYS A 338 -26.09 -1.46 33.44
N PHE A 339 -25.26 -2.32 32.87
CA PHE A 339 -24.32 -3.19 33.61
C PHE A 339 -22.89 -2.63 33.62
N GLY A 340 -22.69 -1.38 33.19
CA GLY A 340 -21.37 -0.78 33.01
C GLY A 340 -20.56 -1.37 31.84
N ASN A 341 -21.13 -2.26 31.04
CA ASN A 341 -20.42 -2.87 29.92
C ASN A 341 -20.40 -1.92 28.71
N THR A 342 -19.20 -1.54 28.28
CA THR A 342 -18.97 -0.83 27.01
C THR A 342 -19.09 -1.77 25.81
N SER A 343 -19.12 -1.23 24.59
CA SER A 343 -19.04 -2.03 23.36
C SER A 343 -17.83 -2.98 23.35
N LEU A 344 -16.69 -2.56 23.92
CA LEU A 344 -15.49 -3.38 23.99
C LEU A 344 -15.65 -4.57 24.96
N HIS A 345 -16.33 -4.38 26.10
CA HIS A 345 -16.70 -5.49 26.99
C HIS A 345 -17.60 -6.50 26.28
N VAL A 346 -18.63 -6.01 25.57
CA VAL A 346 -19.60 -6.88 24.89
C VAL A 346 -18.93 -7.66 23.76
N ALA A 347 -18.09 -7.01 22.94
CA ALA A 347 -17.36 -7.64 21.85
C ALA A 347 -16.38 -8.71 22.37
N THR A 348 -15.67 -8.41 23.46
CA THR A 348 -14.71 -9.33 24.07
C THR A 348 -15.42 -10.55 24.65
N ARG A 349 -16.45 -10.34 25.49
CA ARG A 349 -17.24 -11.43 26.10
C ARG A 349 -17.88 -12.36 25.05
N ARG A 350 -18.24 -11.84 23.88
CA ARG A 350 -18.90 -12.62 22.82
C ARG A 350 -17.93 -13.30 21.85
N GLY A 351 -16.62 -13.02 21.96
CA GLY A 351 -15.62 -13.62 21.08
C GLY A 351 -15.61 -13.02 19.67
N TYR A 352 -15.72 -11.69 19.53
CA TYR A 352 -15.71 -10.99 18.22
C TYR A 352 -14.40 -10.22 17.95
N PRO A 353 -13.33 -10.89 17.47
CA PRO A 353 -12.00 -10.29 17.33
C PRO A 353 -11.97 -9.07 16.40
N GLU A 354 -12.68 -9.10 15.27
CA GLU A 354 -12.72 -7.98 14.32
C GLU A 354 -13.29 -6.71 14.97
N LEU A 355 -14.40 -6.84 15.70
CA LEU A 355 -15.02 -5.70 16.39
C LEU A 355 -14.15 -5.20 17.53
N VAL A 356 -13.47 -6.09 18.27
CA VAL A 356 -12.48 -5.71 19.29
C VAL A 356 -11.36 -4.87 18.68
N GLU A 357 -10.80 -5.29 17.54
CA GLU A 357 -9.74 -4.54 16.88
C GLU A 357 -10.22 -3.17 16.37
N ILE A 358 -11.42 -3.10 15.78
CA ILE A 358 -12.04 -1.83 15.35
C ILE A 358 -12.19 -0.89 16.55
N LEU A 359 -12.76 -1.35 17.66
CA LEU A 359 -13.00 -0.54 18.85
C LEU A 359 -11.68 -0.01 19.45
N ILE A 360 -10.66 -0.87 19.61
CA ILE A 360 -9.35 -0.48 20.15
C ILE A 360 -8.67 0.57 19.26
N LYS A 361 -8.64 0.36 17.94
CA LYS A 361 -8.03 1.31 16.99
C LYS A 361 -8.71 2.69 17.00
N ASN A 362 -9.96 2.76 17.47
CA ASN A 362 -10.73 4.00 17.57
C ASN A 362 -10.78 4.60 18.99
N GLY A 363 -9.90 4.16 19.88
CA GLY A 363 -9.70 4.79 21.20
C GLY A 363 -10.62 4.27 22.29
N ALA A 364 -11.21 3.08 22.13
CA ALA A 364 -11.91 2.41 23.22
C ALA A 364 -10.98 2.23 24.42
N ASP A 365 -11.47 2.58 25.61
CA ASP A 365 -10.73 2.46 26.85
C ASP A 365 -10.71 1.00 27.33
N ARG A 366 -9.50 0.45 27.41
CA ARG A 366 -9.24 -0.94 27.80
C ARG A 366 -9.10 -1.09 29.32
N ALA A 367 -9.02 0.01 30.05
CA ALA A 367 -9.02 0.02 31.51
C ALA A 367 -10.41 0.33 32.09
N PHE A 368 -11.41 0.58 31.24
CA PHE A 368 -12.76 0.91 31.68
C PHE A 368 -13.35 -0.25 32.48
N LEU A 369 -13.80 0.02 33.71
CA LEU A 369 -14.37 -1.00 34.58
C LEU A 369 -15.89 -1.06 34.42
N ASN A 370 -16.43 -2.26 34.24
CA ASN A 370 -17.87 -2.47 34.30
C ASN A 370 -18.38 -2.57 35.76
N ALA A 371 -19.68 -2.81 35.95
CA ALA A 371 -20.28 -2.93 37.28
C ALA A 371 -19.79 -4.12 38.11
N GLN A 372 -19.05 -5.06 37.49
CA GLN A 372 -18.41 -6.20 38.15
C GLN A 372 -16.93 -5.94 38.45
N ASN A 373 -16.46 -4.69 38.28
CA ASN A 373 -15.05 -4.30 38.38
C ASN A 373 -14.13 -5.08 37.43
N LYS A 374 -14.65 -5.51 36.28
CA LYS A 374 -13.86 -6.17 35.24
C LYS A 374 -13.52 -5.19 34.12
N THR A 375 -12.29 -5.26 33.62
CA THR A 375 -11.89 -4.61 32.37
C THR A 375 -12.45 -5.37 31.16
N PRO A 376 -12.46 -4.79 29.95
CA PRO A 376 -12.90 -5.50 28.77
C PRO A 376 -12.08 -6.77 28.48
N GLU A 377 -10.77 -6.75 28.73
CA GLU A 377 -9.88 -7.91 28.56
C GLU A 377 -10.23 -9.05 29.53
N GLN A 378 -10.59 -8.72 30.78
CA GLN A 378 -11.04 -9.69 31.78
C GLN A 378 -12.43 -10.28 31.50
N MET A 379 -13.10 -9.86 30.42
CA MET A 379 -14.34 -10.47 29.97
C MET A 379 -14.14 -11.76 29.16
N ILE A 380 -12.88 -12.12 28.85
CA ILE A 380 -12.53 -13.41 28.26
C ILE A 380 -12.83 -14.51 29.30
N PRO A 381 -13.62 -15.56 28.98
CA PRO A 381 -13.95 -16.62 29.94
C PRO A 381 -12.73 -17.40 30.42
N GLU A 382 -12.61 -17.65 31.73
CA GLU A 382 -11.58 -18.54 32.27
C GLU A 382 -11.86 -19.98 31.80
N ASN A 383 -10.90 -20.62 31.11
CA ASN A 383 -11.03 -21.95 30.49
C ASN A 383 -11.97 -22.04 29.28
N TYR A 384 -12.01 -21.01 28.43
CA TYR A 384 -12.81 -21.02 27.19
C TYR A 384 -12.53 -22.22 26.27
N SER A 385 -11.33 -22.83 26.34
CA SER A 385 -10.98 -24.04 25.59
C SER A 385 -11.83 -25.26 25.95
N LYS A 386 -12.38 -25.31 27.17
CA LYS A 386 -13.26 -26.40 27.63
C LYS A 386 -14.73 -25.99 27.63
N THR A 387 -15.03 -24.72 27.91
CA THR A 387 -16.42 -24.26 28.06
C THR A 387 -17.04 -23.78 26.76
N GLU A 388 -16.24 -23.28 25.81
CA GLU A 388 -16.69 -22.72 24.53
C GLU A 388 -15.76 -23.16 23.38
N GLU A 389 -15.62 -24.47 23.18
CA GLU A 389 -14.67 -25.08 22.23
C GLU A 389 -14.73 -24.44 20.83
N GLU A 390 -15.94 -24.19 20.30
CA GLU A 390 -16.21 -23.56 18.99
C GLU A 390 -15.67 -22.13 18.85
N LYS A 391 -15.44 -21.41 19.96
CA LYS A 391 -14.96 -20.01 19.96
C LYS A 391 -13.52 -19.89 20.44
N THR A 392 -12.84 -20.99 20.75
CA THR A 392 -11.45 -21.00 21.25
C THR A 392 -10.52 -20.19 20.36
N GLU A 393 -10.56 -20.41 19.04
CA GLU A 393 -9.74 -19.67 18.08
C GLU A 393 -10.04 -18.15 18.10
N ARG A 394 -11.30 -17.77 18.34
CA ARG A 394 -11.72 -16.36 18.38
C ARG A 394 -11.20 -15.67 19.64
N TYR A 395 -11.26 -16.33 20.79
CA TYR A 395 -10.71 -15.79 22.04
C TYR A 395 -9.17 -15.69 21.97
N MET A 396 -8.48 -16.69 21.42
CA MET A 396 -7.03 -16.61 21.17
C MET A 396 -6.66 -15.39 20.30
N LYS A 397 -7.43 -15.13 19.23
CA LYS A 397 -7.23 -13.92 18.40
C LYS A 397 -7.43 -12.64 19.20
N ILE A 398 -8.41 -12.60 20.10
CA ILE A 398 -8.67 -11.43 20.95
C ILE A 398 -7.50 -11.18 21.91
N GLU A 399 -6.97 -12.21 22.56
CA GLU A 399 -5.80 -12.10 23.44
C GLU A 399 -4.60 -11.51 22.68
N LEU A 400 -4.33 -12.03 21.47
CA LEU A 400 -3.27 -11.49 20.60
C LEU A 400 -3.50 -10.01 20.23
N ILE A 401 -4.75 -9.60 20.00
CA ILE A 401 -5.09 -8.19 19.74
C ILE A 401 -4.79 -7.32 20.97
N TYR A 402 -5.19 -7.75 22.16
CA TYR A 402 -4.90 -7.01 23.39
C TYR A 402 -3.39 -6.87 23.62
N GLU A 403 -2.62 -7.95 23.43
CA GLU A 403 -1.15 -7.92 23.55
C GLU A 403 -0.51 -6.98 22.52
N LYS A 404 -0.88 -7.12 21.24
CA LYS A 404 -0.38 -6.28 20.15
C LYS A 404 -0.55 -4.79 20.44
N TYR A 405 -1.65 -4.41 21.08
CA TYR A 405 -1.97 -3.02 21.36
C TYR A 405 -1.66 -2.59 22.80
N ARG A 406 -1.21 -3.46 23.71
CA ARG A 406 -1.08 -3.21 25.17
C ARG A 406 -0.42 -1.86 25.49
N LYS A 407 0.71 -1.54 24.83
CA LYS A 407 1.47 -0.28 25.02
C LYS A 407 1.06 0.88 24.09
N ARG A 408 0.21 0.64 23.08
CA ARG A 408 -0.24 1.67 22.13
C ARG A 408 -1.48 2.38 22.68
N LYS A 409 -1.50 3.72 22.64
CA LYS A 409 -2.69 4.53 22.96
C LYS A 409 -3.30 5.06 21.67
N PHE A 410 -4.61 4.93 21.53
CA PHE A 410 -5.38 5.47 20.42
C PHE A 410 -6.23 6.64 20.93
N LYS A 411 -6.25 7.74 20.18
CA LYS A 411 -7.11 8.88 20.51
C LYS A 411 -8.56 8.55 20.12
N GLN A 412 -9.50 8.97 20.96
CA GLN A 412 -10.93 8.89 20.64
C GLN A 412 -11.26 9.82 19.47
N ARG A 413 -12.13 9.36 18.57
CA ARG A 413 -12.67 10.23 17.51
C ARG A 413 -13.68 11.22 18.11
N VAL A 414 -13.69 12.42 17.55
CA VAL A 414 -14.58 13.50 17.98
C VAL A 414 -15.89 13.41 17.19
N PRO A 415 -17.07 13.64 17.81
CA PRO A 415 -18.33 13.77 17.11
C PRO A 415 -18.24 14.77 15.96
N GLU A 416 -18.82 14.41 14.82
CA GLU A 416 -19.04 15.39 13.76
C GLU A 416 -19.98 16.49 14.25
N GLN A 417 -19.90 17.68 13.64
CA GLN A 417 -20.88 18.71 13.92
C GLN A 417 -22.27 18.21 13.53
N PHE A 418 -23.23 18.29 14.46
CA PHE A 418 -24.60 17.88 14.18
C PHE A 418 -25.13 18.70 12.99
N PRO A 419 -25.61 18.05 11.92
CA PRO A 419 -26.01 18.75 10.72
C PRO A 419 -27.24 19.60 11.01
N VAL A 420 -27.23 20.85 10.55
CA VAL A 420 -28.34 21.80 10.75
C VAL A 420 -29.66 21.23 10.21
N SER A 421 -29.62 20.44 9.14
CA SER A 421 -30.80 19.77 8.58
C SER A 421 -31.45 18.73 9.50
N SER A 422 -30.77 18.32 10.57
CA SER A 422 -31.30 17.40 11.57
C SER A 422 -31.74 18.12 12.85
N PHE A 423 -31.67 19.45 12.88
CA PHE A 423 -32.14 20.24 14.00
C PHE A 423 -33.66 20.15 14.08
N HIS A 424 -34.14 19.92 15.28
CA HIS A 424 -35.53 20.11 15.69
C HIS A 424 -35.47 21.08 16.87
N ILE A 425 -35.87 22.32 16.64
CA ILE A 425 -35.75 23.44 17.57
C ILE A 425 -37.13 23.77 18.11
N TYR A 426 -37.28 23.67 19.42
CA TYR A 426 -38.43 24.18 20.15
C TYR A 426 -38.07 25.54 20.79
N ILE A 427 -39.04 26.43 20.89
CA ILE A 427 -38.86 27.78 21.45
C ILE A 427 -39.80 27.91 22.65
N GLU A 428 -39.24 28.22 23.81
CA GLU A 428 -39.99 28.39 25.04
C GLU A 428 -40.92 29.61 24.97
N GLU A 429 -42.16 29.48 25.44
CA GLU A 429 -43.21 30.51 25.38
C GLU A 429 -42.84 31.86 26.04
N ARG A 430 -41.81 31.90 26.88
CA ARG A 430 -41.39 33.14 27.55
C ARG A 430 -40.60 34.10 26.65
N THR A 431 -40.19 33.67 25.45
CA THR A 431 -39.46 34.51 24.49
C THR A 431 -40.37 35.54 23.81
N ASP A 432 -39.79 36.50 23.08
CA ASP A 432 -40.57 37.51 22.35
C ASP A 432 -41.31 36.88 21.17
N ASP A 433 -42.64 36.98 21.15
CA ASP A 433 -43.51 36.37 20.11
C ASP A 433 -43.19 36.88 18.71
N THR A 434 -42.83 38.16 18.57
CA THR A 434 -42.54 38.76 17.25
C THR A 434 -41.27 38.15 16.67
N ILE A 435 -40.20 38.11 17.49
CA ILE A 435 -38.92 37.53 17.10
C ILE A 435 -39.06 36.02 16.85
N THR A 436 -39.86 35.34 17.69
CA THR A 436 -40.16 33.91 17.57
C THR A 436 -40.84 33.60 16.23
N ASN A 437 -41.89 34.33 15.89
CA ASN A 437 -42.63 34.15 14.64
C ASN A 437 -41.75 34.42 13.41
N GLU A 438 -40.90 35.46 13.46
CA GLU A 438 -39.93 35.73 12.39
C GLU A 438 -38.92 34.60 12.23
N PHE A 439 -38.40 34.06 13.34
CA PHE A 439 -37.42 32.97 13.32
C PHE A 439 -38.04 31.67 12.80
N THR A 440 -39.21 31.29 13.30
CA THR A 440 -39.95 30.09 12.88
C THR A 440 -40.30 30.17 11.40
N THR A 441 -40.76 31.33 10.90
CA THR A 441 -41.01 31.52 9.46
C THR A 441 -39.73 31.32 8.63
N LYS A 442 -38.59 31.83 9.13
CA LYS A 442 -37.31 31.79 8.41
C LYS A 442 -36.66 30.40 8.42
N PHE A 443 -36.87 29.62 9.47
CA PHE A 443 -36.26 28.31 9.71
C PHE A 443 -37.30 27.19 9.86
N GLN A 444 -38.47 27.34 9.23
CA GLN A 444 -39.63 26.44 9.36
C GLN A 444 -39.33 24.95 9.22
N ALA A 445 -38.31 24.59 8.43
CA ALA A 445 -37.93 23.19 8.18
C ALA A 445 -37.26 22.50 9.39
N ILE A 446 -36.82 23.27 10.39
CA ILE A 446 -36.08 22.78 11.56
C ILE A 446 -36.67 23.26 12.88
N THR A 447 -37.76 24.02 12.85
CA THR A 447 -38.46 24.54 14.05
C THR A 447 -39.78 23.81 14.24
N SER A 448 -40.18 23.62 15.48
CA SER A 448 -41.46 23.03 15.88
C SER A 448 -42.13 23.94 16.90
N ASP A 449 -43.43 24.13 16.74
CA ASP A 449 -44.32 24.75 17.73
C ASP A 449 -44.58 23.80 18.91
N GLU A 450 -44.59 22.49 18.64
CA GLU A 450 -44.78 21.46 19.65
C GLU A 450 -43.46 20.77 20.07
N VAL A 451 -43.49 20.27 21.29
CA VAL A 451 -42.46 19.40 21.87
C VAL A 451 -42.53 18.01 21.23
N MET A 452 -41.41 17.54 20.69
CA MET A 452 -41.33 16.21 20.08
C MET A 452 -40.25 15.34 20.74
N PRO A 453 -40.36 14.00 20.70
CA PRO A 453 -39.29 13.09 21.13
C PRO A 453 -37.97 13.29 20.36
N THR A 454 -38.04 13.88 19.16
CA THR A 454 -36.90 14.21 18.30
C THR A 454 -36.33 15.60 18.56
N THR A 455 -36.89 16.39 19.49
CA THR A 455 -36.42 17.75 19.79
C THR A 455 -34.95 17.72 20.23
N THR A 456 -34.15 18.52 19.54
CA THR A 456 -32.69 18.58 19.72
C THR A 456 -32.25 19.81 20.48
N HIS A 457 -32.91 20.94 20.25
CA HIS A 457 -32.58 22.24 20.83
C HIS A 457 -33.83 22.85 21.46
N CYS A 458 -33.65 23.54 22.57
CA CYS A 458 -34.66 24.36 23.22
C CYS A 458 -34.10 25.78 23.40
N ILE A 459 -34.74 26.77 22.77
CA ILE A 459 -34.43 28.18 22.92
C ILE A 459 -35.16 28.69 24.16
N VAL A 460 -34.41 29.20 25.13
CA VAL A 460 -34.94 29.70 26.40
C VAL A 460 -34.57 31.16 26.61
N LYS A 461 -35.44 31.89 27.32
CA LYS A 461 -35.17 33.29 27.66
C LYS A 461 -34.12 33.37 28.77
N THR A 462 -33.08 34.17 28.54
CA THR A 462 -32.03 34.39 29.55
C THR A 462 -32.05 35.81 30.11
N SER A 463 -31.66 35.94 31.37
CA SER A 463 -31.51 37.25 32.03
C SER A 463 -30.32 38.02 31.47
N THR A 464 -30.19 39.30 31.84
CA THR A 464 -29.01 40.14 31.49
C THR A 464 -27.68 39.57 32.01
N SER A 465 -27.73 38.67 32.99
CA SER A 465 -26.57 37.95 33.53
C SER A 465 -26.25 36.64 32.78
N GLU A 466 -26.94 36.37 31.67
CA GLU A 466 -26.87 35.13 30.87
C GLU A 466 -27.26 33.85 31.63
N ILE A 467 -27.93 34.01 32.78
CA ILE A 467 -28.47 32.91 33.59
C ILE A 467 -29.92 32.67 33.16
N LEU A 468 -30.28 31.40 32.97
CA LEU A 468 -31.66 30.97 32.81
C LEU A 468 -32.37 31.01 34.16
N GLU A 469 -33.40 31.83 34.30
CA GLU A 469 -34.20 31.92 35.53
C GLU A 469 -35.53 31.23 35.32
N THR A 470 -35.78 30.14 36.05
CA THR A 470 -37.04 29.41 35.93
C THR A 470 -37.32 28.58 37.18
N ASP A 471 -38.59 28.50 37.54
CA ASP A 471 -39.10 27.53 38.52
C ASP A 471 -39.90 26.39 37.84
N ASP A 472 -39.95 26.40 36.50
CA ASP A 472 -40.63 25.37 35.73
C ASP A 472 -39.85 24.06 35.73
N ILE A 473 -40.50 23.02 36.26
CA ILE A 473 -39.95 21.68 36.32
C ILE A 473 -39.80 21.03 34.95
N ASN A 474 -40.60 21.45 33.96
CA ASN A 474 -40.48 20.93 32.61
C ASN A 474 -39.09 21.24 32.07
N ILE A 475 -38.62 22.49 32.20
CA ILE A 475 -37.28 22.93 31.77
C ILE A 475 -36.16 22.12 32.43
N LEU A 476 -36.30 21.77 33.70
CA LEU A 476 -35.37 20.85 34.36
C LEU A 476 -35.37 19.47 33.71
N SER A 477 -36.55 18.92 33.39
CA SER A 477 -36.67 17.65 32.67
C SER A 477 -35.93 17.70 31.33
N TRP A 478 -36.01 18.80 30.59
CA TRP A 478 -35.27 19.00 29.33
C TRP A 478 -33.75 18.95 29.52
N ILE A 479 -33.25 19.65 30.55
CA ILE A 479 -31.83 19.65 30.91
C ILE A 479 -31.36 18.23 31.28
N PHE A 480 -32.15 17.51 32.10
CA PHE A 480 -31.83 16.15 32.52
C PHE A 480 -31.91 15.13 31.38
N ASN A 481 -32.72 15.38 30.36
CA ASN A 481 -32.75 14.57 29.14
C ASN A 481 -31.59 14.88 28.17
N GLY A 482 -30.77 15.89 28.48
CA GLY A 482 -29.58 16.24 27.70
C GLY A 482 -29.87 17.05 26.44
N ILE A 483 -31.05 17.66 26.35
CA ILE A 483 -31.46 18.52 25.24
C ILE A 483 -30.60 19.79 25.24
N ILE A 484 -30.26 20.30 24.05
CA ILE A 484 -29.33 21.41 23.91
C ILE A 484 -30.07 22.71 24.24
N ILE A 485 -29.83 23.23 25.44
CA ILE A 485 -30.42 24.49 25.89
C ILE A 485 -29.57 25.67 25.43
N VAL A 486 -30.20 26.57 24.68
CA VAL A 486 -29.54 27.73 24.05
C VAL A 486 -30.26 29.03 24.40
N LYS A 487 -29.50 30.13 24.45
CA LYS A 487 -29.97 31.47 24.76
C LYS A 487 -30.86 32.02 23.63
N ASP A 488 -31.86 32.81 23.99
CA ASP A 488 -32.70 33.59 23.08
C ASP A 488 -31.91 34.58 22.20
N THR A 489 -30.75 35.04 22.65
CA THR A 489 -29.81 35.84 21.83
C THR A 489 -29.35 35.11 20.56
N TRP A 490 -29.34 33.77 20.56
CA TRP A 490 -29.03 32.99 19.36
C TRP A 490 -30.06 33.20 18.25
N MET A 491 -31.34 33.31 18.64
CA MET A 491 -32.45 33.53 17.73
C MET A 491 -32.29 34.86 17.00
N THR A 492 -32.04 35.94 17.75
CA THR A 492 -31.87 37.29 17.19
C THR A 492 -30.63 37.40 16.29
N GLU A 493 -29.51 36.79 16.67
CA GLU A 493 -28.30 36.78 15.84
C GLU A 493 -28.47 35.94 14.56
N CYS A 494 -29.21 34.83 14.61
CA CYS A 494 -29.54 34.04 13.43
C CYS A 494 -30.47 34.79 12.45
N LEU A 495 -31.38 35.63 12.96
CA LEU A 495 -32.18 36.52 12.14
C LEU A 495 -31.30 37.55 11.42
N LYS A 496 -30.27 38.11 12.06
CA LYS A 496 -29.29 38.99 11.39
C LYS A 496 -28.42 38.24 10.38
N ASN A 497 -27.95 37.05 10.72
CA ASN A 497 -27.07 36.25 9.86
C ASN A 497 -27.42 34.76 9.89
N LYS A 498 -28.00 34.27 8.79
CA LYS A 498 -28.41 32.86 8.65
C LYS A 498 -27.29 31.85 8.88
N LYS A 499 -26.01 32.23 8.67
CA LYS A 499 -24.86 31.33 8.84
C LYS A 499 -24.59 30.98 10.31
N LEU A 500 -25.17 31.72 11.27
CA LEU A 500 -24.98 31.49 12.71
C LEU A 500 -25.83 30.35 13.28
N ILE A 501 -26.79 29.82 12.52
CA ILE A 501 -27.60 28.66 12.94
C ILE A 501 -26.72 27.43 13.19
N GLY A 502 -25.55 27.31 12.55
CA GLY A 502 -24.58 26.25 12.82
C GLY A 502 -23.58 26.59 13.93
N LYS A 503 -23.84 27.60 14.77
CA LYS A 503 -22.95 28.03 15.86
C LYS A 503 -23.65 28.03 17.22
N ASP A 504 -24.60 27.13 17.41
CA ASP A 504 -25.33 26.90 18.67
C ASP A 504 -24.39 26.78 19.90
N CYS A 505 -23.19 26.22 19.72
CA CYS A 505 -22.20 26.06 20.79
C CYS A 505 -21.72 27.36 21.46
N ASP A 506 -21.85 28.49 20.78
CA ASP A 506 -21.46 29.80 21.28
C ASP A 506 -22.57 30.43 22.14
N TYR A 507 -23.78 29.87 22.11
CA TYR A 507 -24.97 30.40 22.77
C TYR A 507 -25.58 29.43 23.79
N LEU A 508 -24.77 28.52 24.34
CA LEU A 508 -25.26 27.60 25.36
C LEU A 508 -25.65 28.30 26.66
N VAL A 509 -26.68 27.80 27.31
CA VAL A 509 -26.95 28.08 28.71
C VAL A 509 -26.04 27.21 29.58
N GLU A 510 -25.20 27.85 30.39
CA GLU A 510 -24.28 27.15 31.30
C GLU A 510 -24.85 27.07 32.72
N LYS A 511 -25.55 28.13 33.15
CA LYS A 511 -26.07 28.32 34.51
C LYS A 511 -27.59 28.47 34.51
N ILE A 512 -28.21 27.88 35.53
CA ILE A 512 -29.64 27.99 35.81
C ILE A 512 -29.86 28.46 37.25
N ARG A 513 -30.78 29.40 37.45
CA ARG A 513 -31.33 29.75 38.75
C ARG A 513 -32.69 29.06 38.90
N TYR A 514 -32.78 28.10 39.82
CA TYR A 514 -34.00 27.36 40.12
C TYR A 514 -34.32 27.50 41.61
N LYS A 515 -35.51 28.02 41.94
CA LYS A 515 -35.94 28.31 43.33
C LYS A 515 -34.85 29.04 44.12
N GLU A 516 -34.39 30.16 43.57
CA GLU A 516 -33.35 31.06 44.12
C GLU A 516 -31.91 30.51 44.14
N VAL A 517 -31.70 29.22 43.91
CA VAL A 517 -30.37 28.60 43.91
C VAL A 517 -29.78 28.57 42.49
N VAL A 518 -28.51 28.99 42.36
CA VAL A 518 -27.79 28.97 41.08
C VAL A 518 -26.97 27.69 40.94
N TYR A 519 -27.18 26.98 39.83
CA TYR A 519 -26.46 25.76 39.48
C TYR A 519 -25.66 25.96 38.19
N ASP A 520 -24.38 25.62 38.22
CA ASP A 520 -23.46 25.62 37.07
C ASP A 520 -23.25 24.19 36.54
N THR A 521 -24.36 23.52 36.28
CA THR A 521 -24.37 22.08 35.98
C THR A 521 -25.04 21.72 34.66
N VAL A 522 -25.61 22.69 33.93
CA VAL A 522 -26.40 22.42 32.70
C VAL A 522 -25.57 21.66 31.67
N ILE A 523 -24.35 22.14 31.41
CA ILE A 523 -23.42 21.48 30.48
C ILE A 523 -22.97 20.10 31.00
N GLN A 524 -22.77 19.97 32.32
CA GLN A 524 -22.35 18.72 32.93
C GLN A 524 -23.41 17.63 32.71
N TRP A 525 -24.68 17.96 32.89
CA TRP A 525 -25.82 17.07 32.59
C TRP A 525 -25.88 16.66 31.12
N SER A 526 -25.82 17.63 30.20
CA SER A 526 -25.82 17.33 28.76
C SER A 526 -24.67 16.40 28.36
N ASN A 527 -23.47 16.65 28.86
CA ASN A 527 -22.30 15.81 28.63
C ASN A 527 -22.46 14.40 29.21
N ALA A 528 -22.99 14.31 30.42
CA ALA A 528 -23.17 13.04 31.10
C ALA A 528 -24.22 12.17 30.41
N MET A 529 -25.30 12.78 29.91
CA MET A 529 -26.33 12.11 29.12
C MET A 529 -25.78 11.64 27.77
N ALA A 530 -25.04 12.49 27.08
CA ALA A 530 -24.47 12.16 25.78
C ALA A 530 -23.42 11.05 25.85
N LYS A 531 -22.58 11.05 26.90
CA LYS A 531 -21.58 9.99 27.16
C LYS A 531 -22.16 8.74 27.82
N GLY A 532 -23.39 8.81 28.34
CA GLY A 532 -24.03 7.72 29.08
C GLY A 532 -23.31 7.38 30.39
N THR A 533 -22.70 8.37 31.05
CA THR A 533 -21.94 8.17 32.30
C THR A 533 -22.83 8.11 33.55
N ILE A 534 -24.13 8.35 33.40
CA ILE A 534 -25.13 8.27 34.48
C ILE A 534 -26.15 7.18 34.12
N PRO A 535 -25.77 5.89 34.15
CA PRO A 535 -26.69 4.81 33.80
C PRO A 535 -27.84 4.64 34.80
N TYR A 536 -27.70 5.15 36.02
CA TYR A 536 -28.66 4.98 37.13
C TYR A 536 -29.77 6.03 37.18
N LEU A 537 -29.72 7.09 36.37
CA LEU A 537 -30.82 8.07 36.25
C LEU A 537 -31.69 7.85 35.01
N TYR A 538 -31.31 6.91 34.13
CA TYR A 538 -32.13 6.56 32.97
C TYR A 538 -33.39 5.79 33.42
N GLY A 539 -34.56 6.41 33.26
CA GLY A 539 -35.84 5.83 33.72
C GLY A 539 -36.15 6.07 35.20
N VAL A 540 -35.44 6.97 35.88
CA VAL A 540 -35.82 7.42 37.22
C VAL A 540 -36.96 8.41 37.09
N HIS A 541 -38.15 8.01 37.53
CA HIS A 541 -39.27 8.91 37.73
C HIS A 541 -39.13 9.58 39.09
N VAL A 542 -38.87 10.89 39.10
CA VAL A 542 -38.97 11.67 40.33
C VAL A 542 -40.45 11.88 40.62
N VAL A 543 -40.99 11.11 41.57
CA VAL A 543 -42.37 11.25 42.02
C VAL A 543 -42.42 12.31 43.10
N PHE A 544 -43.04 13.44 42.80
CA PHE A 544 -43.34 14.46 43.80
C PHE A 544 -44.62 14.06 44.53
N VAL A 545 -44.47 13.57 45.75
CA VAL A 545 -45.61 13.36 46.65
C VAL A 545 -45.90 14.69 47.33
N MET A 546 -46.92 15.41 46.86
CA MET A 546 -47.43 16.57 47.57
C MET A 546 -48.07 16.10 48.89
N LYS A 547 -47.66 16.70 50.03
CA LYS A 547 -48.22 16.37 51.34
C LYS A 547 -49.68 16.82 51.49
N GLU A 548 -50.07 17.87 50.79
CA GLU A 548 -51.43 18.39 50.72
C GLU A 548 -51.72 18.77 49.26
N CYS A 549 -52.79 18.21 48.70
CA CYS A 549 -53.30 18.58 47.39
C CYS A 549 -54.56 19.42 47.64
N PRO A 550 -54.55 20.76 47.43
CA PRO A 550 -55.77 21.53 47.45
C PRO A 550 -56.65 21.03 46.31
N ASN A 551 -57.81 20.48 46.64
CA ASN A 551 -58.74 19.95 45.66
C ASN A 551 -59.09 21.02 44.63
N GLY A 552 -58.84 20.70 43.36
CA GLY A 552 -59.47 21.35 42.21
C GLY A 552 -58.65 22.47 41.60
N GLU A 553 -57.85 22.11 40.60
CA GLU A 553 -57.77 22.72 39.26
C GLU A 553 -56.51 22.19 38.58
N PHE A 554 -56.69 21.12 37.80
CA PHE A 554 -55.77 20.71 36.74
C PHE A 554 -56.48 20.93 35.41
#